data_AF-A0AAU8MUP9-F1
#
_entry.id   AF-A0AAU8MUP9-F1
#
_cell.length_a   1.000
_cell.length_b   1.000
_cell.length_c   1.000
_cell.angle_alpha   90.00
_cell.angle_beta   90.00
_cell.angle_gamma   90.00
#
_symmetry.space_group_name_H-M   'P 1'
#
loop_
_entity.id
_entity.type
_entity.pdbx_description
1 polymer ?
#
loop_
_entity_poly.entity_id
_entity_poly.type
_entity_poly.pdbx_seq_one_letter_code
_entity_poly.pdbx_strand_id
1 'polypeptide(L)'
;MTTDTLACSSLIEGFISGRDTTLATANRIEVLLDQAFPDDEFIQGVVVALARYRPGGHDYTLNETTIRTLLLRTQRYLASL
;
A
#
# COMPACT_ATOMS: atom_id res chain seq x y z
N MET A 1 -13.21 6.83 12.18
CA MET A 1 -12.66 6.02 11.06
C MET A 1 -13.83 5.50 10.25
N THR A 2 -13.80 5.67 8.93
CA THR A 2 -14.81 5.08 8.04
C THR A 2 -14.51 3.60 7.80
N THR A 3 -15.49 2.84 7.31
CA THR A 3 -15.32 1.41 6.96
C THR A 3 -14.16 1.20 5.99
N ASP A 4 -13.94 2.15 5.07
CA ASP A 4 -12.87 2.08 4.07
C ASP A 4 -11.47 2.24 4.68
N THR A 5 -11.32 3.06 5.74
CA THR A 5 -10.03 3.20 6.44
C THR A 5 -9.64 1.90 7.15
N LEU A 6 -10.61 1.23 7.81
CA LEU A 6 -10.37 -0.05 8.49
C LEU A 6 -10.04 -1.17 7.50
N ALA A 7 -10.74 -1.20 6.36
CA ALA A 7 -10.44 -2.12 5.28
C ALA A 7 -9.01 -1.91 4.73
N CYS A 8 -8.61 -0.65 4.52
CA CYS A 8 -7.26 -0.33 4.06
C CYS A 8 -6.19 -0.78 5.06
N SER A 9 -6.36 -0.51 6.36
CA SER A 9 -5.41 -0.94 7.39
C SER A 9 -5.26 -2.46 7.45
N SER A 10 -6.35 -3.21 7.35
CA SER A 10 -6.31 -4.68 7.36
C SER A 10 -5.58 -5.25 6.13
N LEU A 11 -5.79 -4.68 4.95
CA LEU A 11 -5.08 -5.08 3.73
C LEU A 11 -3.58 -4.79 3.84
N ILE A 12 -3.22 -3.61 4.35
CA ILE A 12 -1.82 -3.22 4.60
C ILE A 12 -1.16 -4.22 5.56
N GLU A 13 -1.81 -4.56 6.67
CA GLU A 13 -1.29 -5.54 7.62
C GLU A 13 -1.11 -6.93 6.98
N GLY A 14 -2.09 -7.40 6.20
CA GLY A 14 -2.02 -8.66 5.47
C GLY A 14 -0.86 -8.71 4.46
N PHE A 15 -0.60 -7.60 3.77
CA PHE A 15 0.52 -7.49 2.84
C PHE A 15 1.87 -7.50 3.58
N ILE A 16 1.99 -6.70 4.64
CA ILE A 16 3.20 -6.62 5.48
C ILE A 16 3.55 -8.00 6.06
N SER A 17 2.56 -8.72 6.59
CA SER A 17 2.77 -10.05 7.17
C SER A 17 3.08 -11.12 6.12
N GLY A 18 2.90 -10.82 4.83
CA GLY A 18 3.05 -11.77 3.73
C GLY A 18 1.89 -12.74 3.56
N ARG A 19 0.78 -12.51 4.26
CA ARG A 19 -0.43 -13.36 4.18
C ARG A 19 -1.08 -13.27 2.81
N ASP A 20 -1.09 -12.06 2.26
CA ASP A 20 -1.59 -11.80 0.91
C ASP A 20 -0.75 -10.71 0.26
N THR A 21 0.07 -11.12 -0.71
CA THR A 21 0.91 -10.20 -1.50
C THR A 21 0.52 -10.24 -2.98
N THR A 22 -0.75 -10.53 -3.27
CA THR A 22 -1.22 -10.52 -4.65
C THR A 22 -1.25 -9.11 -5.24
N LEU A 23 -1.17 -9.03 -6.57
CA LEU A 23 -1.37 -7.77 -7.29
C LEU A 23 -2.75 -7.15 -7.00
N ALA A 24 -3.78 -7.98 -6.84
CA ALA A 24 -5.12 -7.52 -6.50
C ALA A 24 -5.15 -6.78 -5.15
N THR A 25 -4.46 -7.31 -4.13
CA THR A 25 -4.36 -6.67 -2.82
C THR A 25 -3.57 -5.36 -2.88
N ALA A 26 -2.47 -5.31 -3.64
CA ALA A 26 -1.75 -4.05 -3.86
C ALA A 26 -2.62 -2.97 -4.54
N ASN A 27 -3.32 -3.32 -5.62
CA ASN A 27 -4.22 -2.40 -6.33
C ASN A 27 -5.37 -1.93 -5.43
N ARG A 28 -5.88 -2.79 -4.53
CA ARG A 28 -6.95 -2.40 -3.61
C ARG A 28 -6.46 -1.40 -2.57
N ILE A 29 -5.24 -1.59 -2.05
CA ILE A 29 -4.59 -0.64 -1.13
C ILE A 29 -4.37 0.70 -1.85
N GLU A 30 -3.86 0.67 -3.09
CA GLU A 30 -3.65 1.85 -3.93
C GLU A 30 -4.91 2.73 -4.02
N VAL A 31 -6.02 2.13 -4.48
CA VAL A 31 -7.29 2.85 -4.65
C VAL A 31 -7.81 3.44 -3.32
N LEU A 32 -7.69 2.68 -2.22
CA LEU A 32 -8.16 3.15 -0.92
C LEU A 32 -7.31 4.31 -0.38
N LEU A 33 -6.00 4.26 -0.58
CA LEU A 33 -5.09 5.34 -0.18
C LEU A 33 -5.33 6.60 -1.02
N ASP A 34 -5.47 6.45 -2.33
CA ASP A 34 -5.72 7.57 -3.25
C ASP A 34 -7.03 8.30 -2.92
N GLN A 35 -8.10 7.55 -2.66
CA GLN A 35 -9.41 8.12 -2.31
C GLN A 35 -9.41 8.80 -0.93
N ALA A 36 -8.69 8.24 0.04
CA ALA A 36 -8.69 8.77 1.40
C ALA A 36 -7.75 9.97 1.58
N PHE A 37 -6.66 10.04 0.81
CA PHE A 37 -5.61 11.05 0.95
C PHE A 37 -5.16 11.58 -0.43
N PRO A 38 -6.07 12.21 -1.21
CA PRO A 38 -5.73 12.68 -2.56
C PRO A 38 -4.68 13.79 -2.58
N ASP A 39 -4.63 14.62 -1.52
CA ASP A 39 -3.75 15.79 -1.44
C ASP A 39 -2.47 15.54 -0.61
N ASP A 40 -2.27 14.33 -0.09
CA ASP A 40 -1.10 14.00 0.72
C ASP A 40 0.06 13.52 -0.16
N GLU A 41 1.10 14.35 -0.29
CA GLU A 41 2.25 14.06 -1.17
C GLU A 41 2.96 12.74 -0.82
N PHE A 42 3.07 12.40 0.46
CA PHE A 42 3.73 11.17 0.87
C PHE A 42 2.88 9.96 0.47
N ILE A 43 1.57 10.01 0.72
CA ILE A 43 0.65 8.93 0.34
C ILE A 43 0.58 8.79 -1.19
N GLN A 44 0.56 9.89 -1.94
CA GLN A 44 0.57 9.84 -3.39
C GLN A 44 1.85 9.20 -3.95
N GLY A 45 3.00 9.41 -3.30
CA GLY A 45 4.22 8.63 -3.60
C GLY A 45 4.08 7.12 -3.37
N VAL A 46 3.31 6.72 -2.34
CA VAL A 46 3.00 5.31 -2.05
C VAL A 46 2.06 4.72 -3.11
N VAL A 47 1.03 5.46 -3.52
CA VAL A 47 0.09 5.08 -4.59
C VAL A 47 0.85 4.77 -5.88
N VAL A 48 1.75 5.66 -6.32
CA VAL A 48 2.58 5.44 -7.52
C VAL A 48 3.46 4.19 -7.39
N ALA A 49 4.02 3.93 -6.21
CA ALA A 49 4.83 2.73 -5.99
C ALA A 49 3.99 1.45 -6.05
N LEU A 50 2.78 1.46 -5.48
CA LEU A 50 1.86 0.32 -5.53
C LEU A 50 1.43 0.01 -6.97
N ALA A 51 1.16 1.03 -7.80
CA ALA A 51 0.82 0.82 -9.22
C ALA A 51 1.94 0.10 -10.01
N ARG A 52 3.19 0.26 -9.57
CA ARG A 52 4.39 -0.38 -10.15
C ARG A 52 4.72 -1.75 -9.57
N TYR A 53 3.96 -2.22 -8.58
CA TYR A 53 4.18 -3.52 -7.95
C TYR A 53 3.86 -4.66 -8.92
N ARG A 54 4.74 -5.67 -9.00
CA ARG A 54 4.44 -6.97 -9.61
C ARG A 54 5.00 -8.08 -8.73
N PRO A 55 4.23 -9.15 -8.43
CA PRO A 55 4.74 -10.27 -7.68
C PRO A 55 6.02 -10.86 -8.29
N GLY A 56 7.01 -11.18 -7.45
CA GLY A 56 8.35 -11.64 -7.85
C GLY A 56 9.28 -10.53 -8.38
N GLY A 57 8.72 -9.41 -8.84
CA GLY A 57 9.45 -8.35 -9.52
C GLY A 57 10.02 -8.75 -10.89
N HIS A 58 10.08 -7.79 -11.79
CA HIS A 58 10.80 -7.88 -13.07
C HIS A 58 11.41 -6.51 -13.39
N ASP A 59 12.12 -6.39 -14.52
CA ASP A 59 12.70 -5.12 -14.95
C ASP A 59 11.68 -3.97 -14.84
N TYR A 60 12.08 -2.91 -14.13
CA TYR A 60 11.31 -1.68 -13.86
C TYR A 60 10.11 -1.78 -12.89
N THR A 61 9.84 -2.94 -12.29
CA THR A 61 8.75 -3.12 -11.29
C THR A 61 9.26 -3.36 -9.88
N LEU A 62 8.40 -3.08 -8.90
CA LEU A 62 8.70 -3.28 -7.49
C LEU A 62 8.23 -4.66 -7.05
N ASN A 63 9.02 -5.35 -6.23
CA ASN A 63 8.67 -6.64 -5.65
C ASN A 63 8.05 -6.51 -4.25
N GLU A 64 7.68 -7.64 -3.67
CA GLU A 64 7.02 -7.77 -2.38
C GLU A 64 7.85 -7.14 -1.26
N THR A 65 9.16 -7.37 -1.26
CA THR A 65 10.06 -6.88 -0.20
C THR A 65 10.11 -5.35 -0.19
N THR A 66 10.19 -4.73 -1.37
CA THR A 66 10.17 -3.28 -1.49
C THR A 66 8.84 -2.70 -1.03
N ILE A 67 7.72 -3.26 -1.50
CA ILE A 67 6.38 -2.78 -1.14
C ILE A 67 6.08 -3.00 0.35
N ARG A 68 6.46 -4.13 0.95
CA ARG A 68 6.30 -4.36 2.40
C ARG A 68 7.04 -3.32 3.23
N THR A 69 8.27 -2.99 2.85
CA THR A 69 9.06 -1.96 3.54
C THR A 69 8.40 -0.59 3.44
N LEU A 70 7.87 -0.25 2.26
CA LEU A 70 7.14 0.99 2.04
C LEU A 70 5.87 1.03 2.90
N LEU A 71 5.04 -0.02 2.85
CA LEU A 71 3.78 -0.11 3.60
C LEU A 71 3.99 -0.07 5.12
N LEU A 72 5.10 -0.62 5.64
CA LEU A 72 5.48 -0.46 7.04
C LEU A 72 5.71 1.02 7.43
N ARG A 73 6.33 1.81 6.54
CA ARG A 73 6.50 3.26 6.75
C ARG A 73 5.17 3.98 6.64
N THR A 74 4.36 3.61 5.64
CA THR A 74 3.02 4.17 5.44
C THR A 74 2.13 3.95 6.67
N GLN A 75 2.15 2.75 7.26
CA GLN A 75 1.36 2.46 8.47
C GLN A 75 1.75 3.38 9.64
N ARG A 76 3.05 3.64 9.83
CA ARG A 76 3.53 4.56 10.89
C ARG A 76 3.15 6.00 10.61
N TYR A 77 3.26 6.43 9.34
CA TYR A 77 2.87 7.76 8.91
C TYR A 77 1.38 8.01 9.17
N LEU A 78 0.52 7.09 8.74
CA LEU A 78 -0.94 7.17 8.96
C LEU A 78 -1.32 7.20 10.44
N ALA A 79 -0.55 6.54 11.32
CA ALA A 79 -0.76 6.59 12.76
C ALA A 79 -0.32 7.92 13.42
N SER A 80 0.38 8.77 12.67
CA SER A 80 0.84 10.09 13.14
C SER A 80 0.04 11.27 12.59
N LEU A 81 -0.88 11.01 11.64
CA LEU A 81 -1.87 11.98 11.16
C LEU A 81 -2.94 12.23 12.24
#